data_AF-S0EZD3-F1
#
_entry.id   AF-S0EZD3-F1
#
_cell.length_a   1.000
_cell.length_b   1.000
_cell.length_c   1.000
_cell.angle_alpha   90.00
_cell.angle_beta   90.00
_cell.angle_gamma   90.00
#
_symmetry.space_group_name_H-M   'P 1'
#
loop_
_entity.id
_entity.type
_entity.pdbx_description
1 polymer ?
#
loop_
_entity_poly.entity_id
_entity_poly.type
_entity_poly.pdbx_seq_one_letter_code
_entity_poly.pdbx_strand_id
1 'polypeptide(L)'
;MNDRLLPEEEEEQAVEQALGDNPRAVELQELRHVLEERLKALQADLMAADEPEQRRALQAQVNELKRQIRVLRQEEAISDFVERSVRVSARRASLEEML
;
A
#
# COMPACT_ATOMS: atom_id res chain seq x y z
N MET A 1 2.31 -38.15 6.61
CA MET A 1 2.12 -37.40 5.36
C MET A 1 2.69 -36.02 5.62
N ASN A 2 3.81 -35.68 4.98
CA ASN A 2 4.40 -34.36 5.09
C ASN A 2 3.67 -33.47 4.08
N ASP A 3 2.69 -32.70 4.55
CA ASP A 3 2.16 -31.56 3.81
C ASP A 3 3.28 -30.52 3.69
N ARG A 4 4.09 -30.61 2.63
CA ARG A 4 4.96 -29.50 2.26
C ARG A 4 4.13 -28.52 1.44
N LEU A 5 3.54 -27.54 2.13
CA LEU A 5 3.21 -26.26 1.53
C LEU A 5 4.42 -25.76 0.71
N LEU A 6 4.15 -25.06 -0.40
CA LEU A 6 5.18 -24.29 -1.12
C LEU A 6 6.09 -23.58 -0.11
N PRO A 7 7.43 -23.69 -0.24
CA PRO A 7 8.35 -22.91 0.59
C PRO A 7 7.97 -21.43 0.49
N GLU A 8 7.91 -20.73 1.64
CA GLU A 8 7.51 -19.30 1.67
C GLU A 8 8.34 -18.44 0.70
N GLU A 9 9.60 -18.83 0.46
CA GLU A 9 10.50 -18.18 -0.50
C GLU A 9 10.02 -18.28 -1.95
N GLU A 10 9.45 -19.41 -2.37
CA GLU A 10 8.94 -19.61 -3.73
C GLU A 10 7.62 -18.84 -3.93
N GLU A 11 6.78 -18.80 -2.89
CA GLU A 11 5.56 -17.99 -2.87
C GLU A 11 5.90 -16.50 -2.98
N GLU A 12 6.89 -16.01 -2.22
CA GLU A 12 7.29 -14.60 -2.26
C GLU A 12 7.97 -14.23 -3.59
N GLN A 13 8.78 -15.11 -4.17
CA GLN A 13 9.33 -14.88 -5.52
C GLN A 13 8.24 -14.79 -6.59
N ALA A 14 7.20 -15.62 -6.53
CA ALA A 14 6.08 -15.53 -7.46
C ALA A 14 5.37 -14.17 -7.35
N VAL A 15 5.25 -13.65 -6.12
CA VAL A 15 4.67 -12.33 -5.90
C VAL A 15 5.57 -11.21 -6.44
N GLU A 16 6.89 -11.28 -6.23
CA GLU A 16 7.85 -10.31 -6.82
C GLU A 16 7.74 -10.29 -8.35
N GLN A 17 7.72 -11.46 -8.98
CA GLN A 17 7.60 -11.57 -10.43
C GLN A 17 6.28 -10.99 -10.96
N ALA A 18 5.18 -11.20 -10.24
CA ALA A 18 3.88 -10.70 -10.64
C ALA A 18 3.73 -9.18 -10.49
N LEU A 19 4.34 -8.59 -9.46
CA LEU A 19 4.34 -7.15 -9.25
C LEU A 19 5.33 -6.43 -10.16
N GLY A 20 6.45 -7.06 -10.53
CA GLY A 20 7.50 -6.44 -11.34
C GLY A 20 8.07 -5.21 -10.65
N ASP A 21 8.02 -4.06 -11.32
CA ASP A 21 8.50 -2.78 -10.77
C ASP A 21 7.48 -2.08 -9.84
N ASN A 22 6.29 -2.68 -9.65
CA ASN A 22 5.27 -2.09 -8.78
C ASN A 22 5.61 -2.34 -7.30
N PRO A 23 5.41 -1.34 -6.42
CA PRO A 23 5.67 -1.50 -5.01
C PRO A 23 4.73 -2.51 -4.37
N ARG A 24 5.20 -3.15 -3.30
CA ARG A 24 4.40 -4.03 -2.46
C ARG A 24 3.30 -3.25 -1.74
N ALA A 25 2.22 -3.94 -1.38
CA ALA A 25 1.15 -3.36 -0.58
C ALA A 25 1.68 -2.77 0.74
N VAL A 26 2.64 -3.46 1.37
CA VAL A 26 3.27 -2.99 2.63
C VAL A 26 4.07 -1.71 2.44
N GLU A 27 4.81 -1.56 1.34
CA GLU A 27 5.59 -0.35 1.05
C GLU A 27 4.67 0.85 0.80
N LEU A 28 3.57 0.64 0.06
CA LEU A 28 2.54 1.64 -0.17
C LEU A 28 1.83 2.05 1.14
N GLN A 29 1.57 1.09 2.03
CA GLN A 29 1.00 1.34 3.35
C GLN A 29 1.93 2.20 4.21
N GLU A 30 3.23 1.90 4.23
CA GLU A 30 4.23 2.67 4.98
C GLU A 30 4.32 4.11 4.47
N LEU A 31 4.42 4.29 3.14
CA LEU A 31 4.43 5.62 2.54
C LEU A 31 3.14 6.39 2.85
N ARG A 32 1.99 5.73 2.75
CA ARG A 32 0.70 6.31 3.11
C ARG A 32 0.68 6.77 4.56
N HIS A 33 1.20 5.97 5.49
CA HIS A 33 1.22 6.30 6.91
C HIS A 33 2.02 7.58 7.17
N VAL A 34 3.19 7.74 6.53
CA VAL A 34 4.00 8.96 6.61
C VAL A 34 3.21 10.19 6.14
N LEU A 35 2.48 10.08 5.03
CA LEU A 35 1.65 11.18 4.52
C LEU A 35 0.45 11.48 5.43
N GLU A 36 -0.14 10.46 6.06
CA GLU A 36 -1.25 10.63 7.02
C GLU A 36 -0.80 11.40 8.27
N GLU A 37 0.39 11.10 8.81
CA GLU A 37 0.96 11.86 9.93
C GLU A 37 1.29 13.30 9.52
N ARG A 38 1.84 13.51 8.32
CA ARG A 38 2.08 14.87 7.80
C ARG A 38 0.78 15.64 7.61
N LEU A 39 -0.27 14.98 7.12
CA LEU A 39 -1.60 15.57 6.94
C LEU A 39 -2.18 16.01 8.29
N LYS A 40 -2.04 15.20 9.33
CA LYS A 40 -2.50 15.51 10.68
C LYS A 40 -1.80 16.75 11.24
N ALA A 41 -0.48 16.85 11.07
CA ALA A 41 0.28 18.04 11.47
C ALA A 41 -0.21 19.30 10.75
N LEU A 42 -0.36 19.25 9.41
CA LEU A 42 -0.83 20.39 8.62
C LEU A 42 -2.27 20.80 8.93
N GLN A 43 -3.12 19.86 9.34
CA GLN A 43 -4.47 20.16 9.80
C GLN A 43 -4.45 20.91 11.14
N ALA A 44 -3.57 20.53 12.06
CA ALA A 44 -3.38 21.27 13.31
C ALA A 44 -2.87 22.70 13.03
N ASP A 45 -1.88 22.85 12.14
CA ASP A 45 -1.36 24.15 11.72
C ASP A 45 -2.46 25.01 11.08
N LEU A 46 -3.31 24.42 10.23
CA LEU A 46 -4.43 25.12 9.59
C LEU A 46 -5.48 25.60 10.60
N MET A 47 -5.72 24.84 11.67
CA MET A 47 -6.63 25.24 12.74
C MET A 47 -6.06 26.36 13.61
N ALA A 48 -4.74 26.40 13.77
CA ALA A 48 -4.04 27.43 14.54
C ALA A 48 -3.74 28.70 13.74
N ALA A 49 -3.87 28.68 12.40
CA ALA A 49 -3.56 29.82 11.55
C ALA A 49 -4.66 30.90 11.60
N ASP A 50 -4.27 32.11 11.98
CA ASP A 50 -5.15 33.29 12.03
C ASP A 50 -5.17 34.06 10.70
N GLU A 51 -4.07 34.04 9.95
CA GLU A 51 -3.95 34.82 8.72
C GLU A 51 -4.65 34.14 7.52
N PRO A 52 -5.52 34.86 6.77
CA PRO A 52 -6.26 34.29 5.64
C PRO A 52 -5.37 33.70 4.54
N GLU A 53 -4.22 34.31 4.25
CA GLU A 53 -3.30 33.84 3.22
C GLU A 53 -2.60 32.55 3.64
N GLN A 54 -2.12 32.50 4.89
CA GLN A 54 -1.53 31.30 5.49
C GLN A 54 -2.54 30.14 5.50
N ARG A 55 -3.80 30.41 5.89
CA ARG A 55 -4.88 29.41 5.86
C ARG A 55 -5.12 28.88 4.44
N ARG A 56 -5.13 29.74 3.42
CA ARG A 56 -5.29 29.29 2.02
C ARG A 56 -4.13 28.40 1.56
N ALA A 57 -2.90 28.78 1.89
CA ALA A 57 -1.71 28.00 1.55
C ALA A 57 -1.72 26.62 2.23
N LEU A 58 -2.02 26.57 3.54
CA LEU A 58 -2.15 25.32 4.30
C LEU A 58 -3.30 24.45 3.78
N GLN A 59 -4.44 25.06 3.44
CA GLN A 59 -5.58 24.34 2.87
C GLN A 59 -5.24 23.69 1.52
N ALA A 60 -4.46 24.35 0.68
CA ALA A 60 -3.99 23.78 -0.59
C ALA A 60 -3.09 22.55 -0.35
N GLN A 61 -2.14 22.64 0.59
CA GLN A 61 -1.28 21.52 0.97
C GLN A 61 -2.07 20.34 1.55
N VAL A 62 -3.05 20.62 2.42
CA VAL A 62 -3.97 19.61 2.99
C VAL A 62 -4.75 18.90 1.89
N ASN A 63 -5.25 19.63 0.89
CA ASN A 63 -6.01 19.05 -0.21
C ASN A 63 -5.15 18.16 -1.11
N GLU A 64 -3.91 18.59 -1.39
CA GLU A 64 -2.98 17.80 -2.19
C GLU A 64 -2.57 16.51 -1.47
N LEU A 65 -2.22 16.58 -0.18
CA LEU A 65 -1.91 15.37 0.60
C LEU A 65 -3.10 14.40 0.67
N LYS A 66 -4.32 14.91 0.85
CA LYS A 66 -5.53 14.07 0.82
C LYS A 66 -5.68 13.35 -0.53
N ARG A 67 -5.33 14.01 -1.63
CA ARG A 67 -5.35 13.41 -2.97
C ARG A 67 -4.29 12.31 -3.09
N GLN A 68 -3.05 12.58 -2.66
CA GLN A 68 -1.95 11.60 -2.70
C GLN A 68 -2.26 10.37 -1.84
N ILE A 69 -2.75 10.56 -0.61
CA ILE A 69 -3.19 9.46 0.28
C ILE A 69 -4.27 8.62 -0.38
N ARG A 70 -5.22 9.25 -1.10
CA ARG A 70 -6.28 8.51 -1.81
C ARG A 70 -5.69 7.64 -2.92
N VAL A 71 -4.73 8.15 -3.69
CA VAL A 71 -4.06 7.39 -4.75
C VAL A 71 -3.31 6.20 -4.14
N LEU A 72 -2.51 6.43 -3.09
CA LEU A 72 -1.79 5.35 -2.41
C LEU A 72 -2.72 4.27 -1.85
N ARG A 73 -3.89 4.62 -1.31
CA ARG A 73 -4.89 3.62 -0.87
C ARG A 73 -5.40 2.76 -2.01
N GLN A 74 -5.55 3.34 -3.21
CA GLN A 74 -5.99 2.59 -4.39
C GLN A 74 -4.89 1.64 -4.87
N GLU A 75 -3.65 2.13 -4.94
CA GLU A 75 -2.49 1.32 -5.33
C GLU A 75 -2.21 0.22 -4.30
N GLU A 76 -2.36 0.49 -3.01
CA GLU A 76 -2.22 -0.49 -1.92
C GLU A 76 -3.22 -1.63 -2.10
N ALA A 77 -4.49 -1.30 -2.38
CA ALA A 77 -5.54 -2.29 -2.61
C ALA A 77 -5.31 -3.13 -3.87
N ILE A 78 -4.80 -2.51 -4.95
CA ILE A 78 -4.46 -3.23 -6.19
C ILE A 78 -3.30 -4.19 -5.92
N SER A 79 -2.26 -3.72 -5.25
CA SER A 79 -1.09 -4.53 -4.94
C SER A 79 -1.48 -5.68 -4.02
N ASP A 80 -2.19 -5.43 -2.92
CA ASP A 80 -2.67 -6.48 -1.99
C ASP A 80 -3.53 -7.53 -2.71
N PHE A 81 -4.38 -7.11 -3.65
CA PHE A 81 -5.17 -8.02 -4.47
C PHE A 81 -4.29 -8.91 -5.36
N VAL A 82 -3.30 -8.34 -6.06
CA VAL A 82 -2.37 -9.08 -6.91
C VAL A 82 -1.58 -10.07 -6.07
N GLU A 83 -1.01 -9.62 -4.96
CA GLU A 83 -0.22 -10.46 -4.07
C GLU A 83 -1.06 -11.65 -3.55
N ARG A 84 -2.27 -11.41 -3.05
CA ARG A 84 -3.17 -12.49 -2.59
C ARG A 84 -3.53 -13.46 -3.71
N SER A 85 -3.80 -12.95 -4.91
CA SER A 85 -4.18 -13.78 -6.07
C SER A 85 -3.04 -14.71 -6.50
N VAL A 86 -1.81 -14.21 -6.44
CA VAL A 86 -0.60 -14.98 -6.75
C VAL A 86 -0.36 -16.04 -5.68
N ARG A 87 -0.43 -15.67 -4.39
CA ARG A 87 -0.28 -16.62 -3.28
C ARG A 87 -1.28 -17.77 -3.36
N VAL A 88 -2.55 -17.47 -3.66
CA VAL A 88 -3.59 -18.50 -3.84
C VAL A 88 -3.29 -19.39 -5.05
N SER A 89 -2.90 -18.80 -6.17
CA SER A 89 -2.57 -19.56 -7.40
C SER A 89 -1.37 -20.48 -7.20
N ALA A 90 -0.30 -19.98 -6.57
CA ALA A 90 0.90 -20.73 -6.28
C ALA A 90 0.57 -21.94 -5.39
N ARG A 91 -0.11 -21.71 -4.26
CA ARG A 91 -0.53 -22.79 -3.34
C ARG A 91 -1.40 -23.84 -4.03
N ARG A 92 -2.29 -23.42 -4.94
CA ARG A 92 -3.11 -24.35 -5.70
C ARG A 92 -2.28 -25.21 -6.66
N ALA A 93 -1.33 -24.62 -7.38
CA ALA A 93 -0.45 -25.35 -8.29
C ALA A 93 0.37 -26.41 -7.54
N SER A 94 0.90 -26.07 -6.37
CA SER A 94 1.61 -27.02 -5.50
C SER A 94 0.74 -28.19 -5.05
N LEU A 95 -0.55 -27.96 -4.76
CA LEU A 95 -1.48 -29.05 -4.40
C LEU A 95 -1.82 -29.95 -5.60
N GLU A 96 -1.91 -29.39 -6.80
CA GLU A 96 -2.18 -30.15 -8.04
C GLU A 96 -0.97 -31.01 -8.44
N GLU A 97 0.27 -30.56 -8.21
CA GLU A 97 1.49 -31.35 -8.43
C GLU A 97 1.66 -32.54 -7.45
N MET A 98 0.94 -32.52 -6.33
CA MET A 98 0.96 -33.59 -5.32
C MET A 98 -0.01 -34.75 -5.60
N LEU A 99 -0.95 -34.58 -6.55
CA LEU A 99 -1.97 -35.57 -6.93
C LEU A 99 -1.52 -36.43 -8.12
#